data_AF-A0A356QRH8-F1
#
_entry.id   AF-A0A356QRH8-F1
#
_cell.length_a   1.000
_cell.length_b   1.000
_cell.length_c   1.000
_cell.angle_alpha   90.00
_cell.angle_beta   90.00
_cell.angle_gamma   90.00
#
_symmetry.space_group_name_H-M   'P 1'
#
loop_
_entity.id
_entity.type
_entity.pdbx_description
1 polymer ?
#
loop_
_entity_poly.entity_id
_entity_poly.type
_entity_poly.pdbx_seq_one_letter_code
_entity_poly.pdbx_strand_id
1 'polypeptide(L)'
;GWDDRFATFVVVVLDSTTDVVKVVSAGHLPTYLRKADGSVETVGLEEAGLPLGVDPTFVYEAAEVSVTSGCTLVLYTDGISEAMDHKNELYGLSRLEEVLSEPADSPAAVGRR
;
A
#
# COMPACT_ATOMS: atom_id res chain seq x y z
N GLY A 1 21.33 7.55 -22.10
CA GLY A 1 20.95 8.17 -20.83
C GLY A 1 19.75 7.46 -20.28
N TRP A 2 19.99 6.42 -19.48
CA TRP A 2 18.99 5.84 -18.58
C TRP A 2 19.37 6.13 -17.11
N ASP A 3 20.51 6.79 -16.91
CA ASP A 3 21.22 6.88 -15.64
C ASP A 3 20.51 7.77 -14.60
N ASP A 4 19.51 8.57 -15.02
CA ASP A 4 18.73 9.47 -14.14
C ASP A 4 17.24 9.05 -13.99
N ARG A 5 16.85 7.86 -14.44
CA ARG A 5 15.45 7.40 -14.34
C ARG A 5 15.24 6.53 -13.11
N PHE A 6 14.15 6.80 -12.41
CA PHE A 6 13.69 5.98 -11.29
C PHE A 6 12.19 5.69 -11.41
N ALA A 7 11.73 4.69 -10.66
CA ALA A 7 10.31 4.35 -10.53
C ALA A 7 9.99 3.87 -9.12
N THR A 8 8.82 4.23 -8.60
CA THR A 8 8.30 3.63 -7.37
C THR A 8 7.65 2.28 -7.70
N PHE A 9 7.76 1.32 -6.78
CA PHE A 9 7.26 -0.03 -7.03
C PHE A 9 6.88 -0.72 -5.72
N VAL A 10 5.90 -1.61 -5.78
CA VAL A 10 5.51 -2.47 -4.66
C VAL A 10 5.24 -3.87 -5.17
N VAL A 11 5.71 -4.87 -4.42
CA VAL A 11 5.43 -6.29 -4.67
C VAL A 11 4.76 -6.88 -3.46
N VAL A 12 3.68 -7.62 -3.70
CA VAL A 12 2.96 -8.36 -2.68
C VAL A 12 2.87 -9.81 -3.10
N VAL A 13 3.27 -10.71 -2.21
CA VAL A 13 3.18 -12.16 -2.40
C VAL A 13 2.36 -12.74 -1.26
N LEU A 14 1.24 -13.39 -1.58
CA LEU A 14 0.44 -14.15 -0.63
C LEU A 14 0.83 -15.64 -0.72
N ASP A 15 1.28 -16.20 0.39
CA ASP A 15 1.38 -17.65 0.57
C ASP A 15 0.06 -18.17 1.15
N SER A 16 -0.76 -18.81 0.31
CA SER A 16 -2.06 -19.35 0.70
C SER A 16 -1.98 -20.63 1.54
N THR A 17 -0.78 -21.19 1.76
CA THR A 17 -0.60 -22.35 2.65
C THR A 17 -0.33 -21.93 4.09
N THR A 18 0.25 -20.75 4.28
CA THR A 18 0.60 -20.20 5.59
C THR A 18 -0.23 -18.98 5.98
N ASP A 19 -1.05 -18.46 5.07
CA ASP A 19 -1.80 -17.20 5.19
C ASP A 19 -0.90 -16.01 5.56
N VAL A 20 0.34 -16.02 5.04
CA VAL A 20 1.30 -14.94 5.22
C VAL A 20 1.42 -14.15 3.93
N VAL A 21 1.36 -12.82 4.07
CA VAL A 21 1.64 -11.87 2.99
C VAL A 21 3.01 -11.25 3.21
N LYS A 22 3.83 -11.26 2.16
CA LYS A 22 5.09 -10.53 2.10
C LYS A 22 4.93 -9.29 1.25
N VAL A 23 5.38 -8.15 1.76
CA VAL A 23 5.33 -6.85 1.09
C VAL A 23 6.74 -6.30 0.97
N VAL A 24 7.13 -5.93 -0.25
CA VAL A 24 8.38 -5.21 -0.53
C VAL A 24 8.02 -3.90 -1.22
N SER A 25 8.47 -2.77 -0.65
CA SER A 25 8.26 -1.44 -1.21
C SER A 25 9.58 -0.81 -1.65
N ALA A 26 9.63 -0.36 -2.89
CA ALA A 26 10.69 0.45 -3.47
C ALA A 26 10.16 1.88 -3.68
N GLY A 27 10.18 2.69 -2.64
CA GLY A 27 9.70 4.08 -2.64
C GLY A 27 8.20 4.24 -2.91
N HIS A 28 7.42 3.15 -2.85
CA HIS A 28 5.97 3.23 -3.03
C HIS A 28 5.27 3.71 -1.76
N LEU A 29 4.05 4.20 -1.93
CA LEU A 29 3.20 4.67 -0.84
C LEU A 29 2.88 3.54 0.15
N PRO A 30 2.52 3.86 1.41
CA PRO A 30 2.19 2.87 2.42
C PRO A 30 1.15 1.87 1.92
N THR A 31 1.39 0.57 2.08
CA THR A 31 0.37 -0.45 1.82
C THR A 31 -0.51 -0.57 3.06
N TYR A 32 -1.83 -0.55 2.89
CA TYR A 32 -2.76 -0.72 4.00
C TYR A 32 -3.27 -2.15 4.08
N LEU A 33 -3.38 -2.67 5.30
CA LEU A 33 -4.13 -3.88 5.63
C LEU A 33 -5.39 -3.48 6.38
N ARG A 34 -6.54 -3.69 5.73
CA ARG A 34 -7.85 -3.62 6.37
C ARG A 34 -8.20 -4.99 6.92
N LYS A 35 -8.38 -5.12 8.24
CA LYS A 35 -8.80 -6.36 8.90
C LYS A 35 -10.28 -6.61 8.72
N ALA A 36 -10.71 -7.83 9.03
CA ALA A 36 -12.12 -8.24 8.91
C ALA A 36 -13.08 -7.39 9.78
N ASP A 37 -12.59 -6.85 10.90
CA ASP A 37 -13.35 -5.95 11.79
C ASP A 37 -13.40 -4.49 11.30
N GLY A 38 -12.73 -4.17 10.19
CA GLY A 38 -12.66 -2.83 9.63
C GLY A 38 -11.51 -1.97 10.15
N SER A 39 -10.72 -2.45 11.13
CA SER A 39 -9.49 -1.74 11.52
C SER A 39 -8.48 -1.71 10.36
N VAL A 40 -7.72 -0.62 10.28
CA VAL A 40 -6.75 -0.37 9.20
C VAL A 40 -5.38 -0.16 9.83
N GLU A 41 -4.36 -0.82 9.30
CA GLU A 41 -2.96 -0.62 9.66
C GLU A 41 -2.07 -0.56 8.42
N THR A 42 -0.90 0.06 8.53
CA THR A 42 0.10 0.06 7.46
C THR A 42 0.99 -1.17 7.56
N VAL A 43 1.44 -1.67 6.42
CA VAL A 43 2.36 -2.81 6.31
C VAL A 43 3.58 -2.39 5.49
N GLY A 44 4.78 -2.70 5.99
CA GLY A 44 6.02 -2.47 5.25
C GLY A 44 6.50 -1.02 5.24
N LEU A 45 5.98 -0.17 6.13
CA LEU A 45 6.38 1.24 6.17
C LEU A 45 7.81 1.44 6.67
N GLU A 46 8.25 0.63 7.64
CA GLU A 46 9.60 0.70 8.19
C GLU A 46 10.63 0.08 7.24
N GLU A 47 10.22 -0.91 6.45
CA GLU A 47 11.00 -1.63 5.46
C GLU A 47 11.01 -0.96 4.07
N ALA A 48 10.29 0.16 3.91
CA ALA A 48 10.19 0.85 2.64
C ALA A 48 11.56 1.36 2.18
N GLY A 49 11.98 0.92 1.00
CA GLY A 49 13.27 1.26 0.41
C GLY A 49 13.23 2.47 -0.53
N LEU A 50 14.36 2.72 -1.18
CA LEU A 50 14.47 3.74 -2.22
C LEU A 50 13.65 3.37 -3.48
N PRO A 51 13.24 4.32 -4.33
CA PRO A 51 12.73 3.99 -5.66
C PRO A 51 13.75 3.18 -6.47
N LEU A 52 13.25 2.31 -7.34
CA LEU A 52 14.09 1.53 -8.26
C LEU A 52 14.92 2.47 -9.14
N GLY A 53 16.20 2.13 -9.37
CA GLY A 53 17.11 2.89 -10.22
C GLY A 53 17.90 4.00 -9.51
N VAL A 54 17.57 4.34 -8.25
CA VAL A 54 18.31 5.34 -7.47
C VAL A 54 19.67 4.81 -7.02
N ASP A 55 19.71 3.59 -6.48
CA ASP A 55 20.93 2.92 -6.05
C ASP A 55 20.89 1.45 -6.48
N PRO A 56 21.77 1.00 -7.39
CA PRO A 56 21.80 -0.39 -7.87
C PRO A 56 22.30 -1.38 -6.81
N THR A 57 22.83 -0.90 -5.69
CA THR A 57 23.34 -1.73 -4.57
C THR A 57 22.35 -1.83 -3.41
N PHE A 58 21.24 -1.08 -3.44
CA PHE A 58 20.24 -1.13 -2.40
C PHE A 58 19.56 -2.50 -2.34
N VAL A 59 19.50 -3.07 -1.14
CA VAL A 59 18.83 -4.36 -0.88
C VAL A 59 17.49 -4.07 -0.23
N TYR A 60 16.42 -4.57 -0.86
CA TYR A 60 15.07 -4.43 -0.33
C TYR A 60 14.73 -5.56 0.63
N GLU A 61 14.13 -5.21 1.76
CA GLU A 61 13.63 -6.15 2.75
C GLU A 61 12.12 -6.35 2.60
N ALA A 62 11.65 -7.53 2.95
CA ALA A 62 10.23 -7.85 2.93
C ALA A 62 9.66 -7.73 4.34
N ALA A 63 8.60 -6.96 4.48
CA ALA A 63 7.73 -7.02 5.64
C ALA A 63 6.80 -8.24 5.52
N GLU A 64 6.58 -8.95 6.61
CA GLU A 64 5.67 -10.09 6.66
C GLU A 64 4.50 -9.77 7.58
N VAL A 65 3.28 -10.09 7.12
CA VAL A 65 2.07 -9.94 7.91
C VAL A 65 1.17 -11.17 7.73
N SER A 66 0.66 -11.70 8.84
CA SER A 66 -0.35 -12.75 8.79
C SER A 66 -1.70 -12.14 8.47
N VAL A 67 -2.41 -12.75 7.52
CA VAL A 67 -3.77 -12.36 7.16
C VAL A 67 -4.76 -13.44 7.57
N THR A 68 -6.02 -13.04 7.72
CA THR A 68 -7.11 -13.97 7.97
C THR A 68 -8.21 -13.73 6.94
N SER A 69 -9.13 -14.67 6.80
CA SER A 69 -10.29 -14.50 5.92
C SER A 69 -11.03 -13.20 6.24
N GLY A 70 -11.32 -12.41 5.21
CA GLY A 70 -11.97 -11.09 5.35
C GLY A 70 -11.00 -9.90 5.42
N CYS A 71 -9.70 -10.14 5.56
CA CYS A 71 -8.70 -9.08 5.38
C CYS A 71 -8.65 -8.61 3.91
N THR A 72 -8.34 -7.34 3.71
CA THR A 72 -8.12 -6.73 2.39
C THR A 72 -6.82 -5.94 2.41
N LEU A 73 -5.87 -6.28 1.55
CA LEU A 73 -4.72 -5.41 1.26
C LEU A 73 -5.10 -4.37 0.22
N VAL A 74 -4.69 -3.12 0.47
CA VAL A 74 -4.97 -1.98 -0.39
C VAL A 74 -3.65 -1.38 -0.86
N LEU A 75 -3.46 -1.40 -2.18
CA LEU A 75 -2.39 -0.71 -2.87
C LEU A 75 -3.01 0.42 -3.69
N TYR A 76 -2.35 1.57 -3.72
CA TYR A 76 -2.84 2.76 -4.41
C TYR A 76 -1.66 3.58 -4.92
N THR A 77 -1.93 4.43 -5.90
CA THR A 77 -0.94 5.39 -6.42
C THR A 77 -1.19 6.76 -5.84
N ASP A 78 -0.19 7.64 -6.00
CA ASP A 78 -0.24 9.04 -5.61
C ASP A 78 -1.46 9.78 -6.16
N GLY A 79 -1.97 9.40 -7.32
CA GLY A 79 -3.22 9.93 -7.88
C GLY A 79 -4.44 9.90 -6.94
N ILE A 80 -4.44 9.07 -5.88
CA ILE A 80 -5.45 9.14 -4.81
C ILE A 80 -5.08 10.18 -3.76
N SER A 81 -3.92 10.06 -3.12
CA SER A 81 -3.50 10.96 -2.03
C SER A 81 -3.29 12.40 -2.49
N GLU A 82 -2.87 12.58 -3.74
CA GLU A 82 -2.58 13.86 -4.39
C GLU A 82 -3.79 14.42 -5.16
N ALA A 83 -4.92 13.68 -5.22
CA ALA A 83 -6.14 14.20 -5.83
C ALA A 83 -6.57 15.48 -5.12
N MET A 84 -6.96 16.50 -5.89
CA MET A 84 -7.38 17.78 -5.36
C MET A 84 -8.87 18.01 -5.56
N ASP A 85 -9.49 18.66 -4.58
CA ASP A 85 -10.84 19.18 -4.72
C ASP A 85 -10.89 20.55 -5.45
N HIS A 86 -12.08 21.12 -5.60
CA HIS A 86 -12.29 22.42 -6.24
C HIS A 86 -11.62 23.62 -5.52
N LYS A 87 -11.15 23.43 -4.28
CA LYS A 87 -10.41 24.41 -3.49
C LYS A 87 -8.90 24.17 -3.53
N ASN A 88 -8.43 23.19 -4.29
CA ASN A 88 -7.05 22.71 -4.32
C ASN A 88 -6.60 22.06 -3.01
N GLU A 89 -7.53 21.52 -2.22
CA GLU A 89 -7.21 20.74 -1.02
C GLU A 89 -6.92 19.29 -1.43
N LEU A 90 -5.80 18.74 -0.96
CA LEU A 90 -5.43 17.34 -1.17
C LEU A 90 -6.45 16.42 -0.48
N TYR A 91 -6.78 15.32 -1.14
CA TYR A 91 -7.55 14.24 -0.52
C TYR A 91 -6.82 13.68 0.70
N GLY A 92 -5.52 13.39 0.56
CA GLY A 92 -4.62 13.03 1.66
C GLY A 92 -4.82 11.61 2.20
N LEU A 93 -3.86 11.18 3.03
CA LEU A 93 -3.86 9.84 3.61
C LEU A 93 -4.89 9.67 4.73
N SER A 94 -5.11 10.72 5.54
CA SER A 94 -6.08 10.64 6.66
C SER A 94 -7.48 10.32 6.16
N ARG A 95 -7.93 10.97 5.07
CA ARG A 95 -9.23 10.68 4.48
C ARG A 95 -9.29 9.29 3.85
N LEU A 96 -8.20 8.84 3.23
CA LEU A 96 -8.11 7.49 2.71
C LEU A 96 -8.28 6.46 3.84
N GLU A 97 -7.59 6.63 4.96
CA GLU A 97 -7.72 5.75 6.14
C GLU A 97 -9.14 5.72 6.69
N GLU A 98 -9.80 6.89 6.81
CA GLU A 98 -11.21 6.99 7.20
C GLU A 98 -12.10 6.16 6.26
N VAL A 99 -11.98 6.37 4.94
CA VAL A 99 -12.76 5.66 3.94
C VAL A 99 -12.48 4.17 3.95
N LEU A 100 -11.23 3.73 4.17
CA LEU A 100 -10.90 2.31 4.28
C LEU A 100 -11.52 1.67 5.53
N SER A 101 -11.67 2.42 6.62
CA SER A 101 -12.26 1.92 7.86
C SER A 101 -13.77 1.68 7.79
N GLU A 102 -14.48 2.29 6.82
CA GLU A 102 -15.92 2.14 6.70
C GLU A 102 -16.35 0.68 6.40
N PRO A 103 -17.56 0.25 6.82
CA PRO A 103 -18.04 -1.12 6.59
C PRO A 103 -18.13 -1.51 5.10
N ALA A 104 -17.41 -2.55 4.71
CA ALA A 104 -17.42 -3.14 3.37
C ALA A 104 -17.58 -4.67 3.47
N ASP A 105 -18.27 -5.27 2.50
CA ASP A 105 -18.53 -6.71 2.43
C ASP A 105 -17.56 -7.46 1.50
N SER A 106 -16.72 -6.73 0.77
CA SER A 106 -15.80 -7.31 -0.22
C SER A 106 -14.63 -6.37 -0.54
N PRO A 107 -13.47 -6.90 -0.98
CA PRO A 107 -12.36 -6.08 -1.48
C PRO A 107 -12.77 -5.16 -2.63
N ALA A 108 -13.69 -5.62 -3.49
CA ALA A 108 -14.19 -4.82 -4.59
C ALA A 108 -15.08 -3.65 -4.13
N ALA A 109 -15.80 -3.78 -3.01
CA ALA A 109 -16.53 -2.68 -2.41
C ALA A 109 -15.58 -1.64 -1.80
N VAL A 110 -14.48 -2.09 -1.16
CA VAL A 110 -13.42 -1.19 -0.67
C VAL A 110 -12.82 -0.37 -1.82
N GLY A 111 -12.48 -1.00 -2.94
CA GLY A 111 -11.84 -0.33 -4.09
C GLY A 111 -12.74 0.55 -4.95
N ARG A 112 -14.06 0.61 -4.71
CA ARG A 112 -15.00 1.47 -5.45
C ARG A 112 -15.36 2.78 -4.74
N ARG A 113 -14.79 3.01 -3.56
CA ARG A 113 -15.05 4.22 -2.76
C ARG A 113 -14.34 5.44 -3.33
#